data_AF-A0A969Q9R7-F1
#
_entry.id   AF-A0A969Q9R7-F1
#
_cell.length_a   1.000
_cell.length_b   1.000
_cell.length_c   1.000
_cell.angle_alpha   90.00
_cell.angle_beta   90.00
_cell.angle_gamma   90.00
#
_symmetry.space_group_name_H-M   'P 1'
#
loop_
_entity.id
_entity.type
_entity.pdbx_description
1 polymer ?
#
loop_
_entity_poly.entity_id
_entity_poly.type
_entity_poly.pdbx_seq_one_letter_code
_entity_poly.pdbx_strand_id
1 'polypeptide(L)'
;MNDRTNSPTTTTNNRQPLIIAGILIGMGQAGFFDGIVLHQLLQWHHMFSSIKTDATVAGLELNTLGDGLFHAADWLITLAGIFCLWRAVKRKDVPLSTQTLLGSILIGAGIFNFFEGIIDHQFLGIHHVKPGVNELAWDLGFLALGVILAALGWMLVKREVPAGN
;
A
#
# COMPACT_ATOMS: atom_id res chain seq x y z
N MET A 1 -57.35 7.39 14.42
CA MET A 1 -56.81 7.89 13.14
C MET A 1 -55.29 7.79 13.22
N ASN A 2 -54.75 6.61 12.92
CA ASN A 2 -53.31 6.35 12.88
C ASN A 2 -52.92 6.24 11.40
N ASP A 3 -52.02 7.09 10.92
CA ASP A 3 -51.01 6.63 9.98
C ASP A 3 -49.80 7.59 10.02
N ARG A 4 -48.82 7.26 10.86
CA ARG A 4 -47.49 7.88 10.79
C ARG A 4 -46.71 7.07 9.78
N THR A 5 -46.62 7.59 8.57
CA THR A 5 -45.78 7.06 7.50
C THR A 5 -44.33 7.02 7.97
N ASN A 6 -43.83 5.83 8.32
CA ASN A 6 -42.42 5.57 8.49
C ASN A 6 -41.76 5.67 7.11
N SER A 7 -41.26 6.84 6.75
CA SER A 7 -40.34 6.97 5.62
C SER A 7 -39.11 6.10 5.90
N PRO A 8 -38.72 5.17 5.02
CA PRO A 8 -37.52 4.36 5.23
C PRO A 8 -36.32 5.32 5.26
N THR A 9 -35.67 5.42 6.42
CA THR A 9 -34.37 6.10 6.53
C THR A 9 -33.42 5.43 5.56
N THR A 10 -33.11 6.11 4.46
CA THR A 10 -32.13 5.66 3.48
C THR A 10 -30.77 5.73 4.17
N THR A 11 -30.33 4.62 4.75
CA THR A 11 -29.00 4.53 5.37
C THR A 11 -27.98 4.77 4.25
N THR A 12 -27.34 5.95 4.25
CA THR A 12 -26.31 6.25 3.27
C THR A 12 -25.11 5.33 3.55
N ASN A 13 -24.90 4.35 2.67
CA ASN A 13 -23.76 3.44 2.78
C ASN A 13 -22.44 4.21 2.67
N ASN A 14 -21.69 4.26 3.77
CA ASN A 14 -20.41 4.95 3.85
C ASN A 14 -19.25 3.99 3.63
N ARG A 15 -18.69 3.98 2.41
CA ARG A 15 -17.54 3.13 2.04
C ARG A 15 -16.20 3.65 2.54
N GLN A 16 -16.11 4.91 2.94
CA GLN A 16 -14.84 5.55 3.28
C GLN A 16 -14.02 4.81 4.36
N PRO A 17 -14.62 4.28 5.45
CA PRO A 17 -13.85 3.54 6.46
C PRO A 17 -13.19 2.28 5.90
N LEU A 18 -13.87 1.57 5.00
CA LEU A 18 -13.33 0.36 4.35
C LEU A 18 -12.23 0.73 3.35
N ILE A 19 -12.39 1.85 2.64
CA ILE A 19 -11.36 2.36 1.72
C ILE A 19 -10.08 2.73 2.47
N ILE A 20 -10.18 3.49 3.56
CA ILE A 20 -9.02 3.87 4.38
C ILE A 20 -8.30 2.63 4.91
N ALA A 21 -9.05 1.65 5.42
CA ALA A 21 -8.49 0.39 5.89
C ALA A 21 -7.73 -0.35 4.78
N GLY A 22 -8.34 -0.47 3.60
CA GLY A 22 -7.72 -1.13 2.46
C GLY A 22 -6.46 -0.41 1.96
N ILE A 23 -6.46 0.92 1.88
CA ILE A 23 -5.28 1.70 1.48
C ILE A 23 -4.12 1.47 2.45
N LEU A 24 -4.36 1.55 3.76
CA LEU A 24 -3.30 1.33 4.75
C LEU A 24 -2.75 -0.09 4.67
N ILE A 25 -3.62 -1.10 4.58
CA ILE A 25 -3.19 -2.49 4.38
C ILE A 25 -2.37 -2.61 3.10
N GLY A 26 -2.84 -2.04 1.99
CA GLY A 26 -2.15 -2.07 0.71
C GLY A 26 -0.76 -1.45 0.74
N MET A 27 -0.60 -0.30 1.40
CA MET A 27 0.71 0.35 1.56
C MET A 27 1.68 -0.55 2.32
N GLY A 28 1.27 -1.04 3.50
CA GLY A 28 2.14 -1.89 4.31
C GLY A 28 2.47 -3.23 3.64
N GLN A 29 1.51 -3.84 2.94
CA GLN A 29 1.77 -5.10 2.22
C GLN A 29 2.67 -4.91 0.99
N ALA A 30 2.58 -3.77 0.30
CA ALA A 30 3.49 -3.46 -0.79
C ALA A 30 4.92 -3.22 -0.29
N GLY A 31 5.11 -2.49 0.82
CA GLY A 31 6.42 -2.34 1.45
C GLY A 31 7.00 -3.67 1.94
N PHE A 32 6.19 -4.53 2.54
CA PHE A 32 6.63 -5.89 2.84
C PHE A 32 7.05 -6.68 1.60
N PHE A 33 6.27 -6.60 0.52
CA PHE A 33 6.62 -7.28 -0.72
C PHE A 33 7.96 -6.77 -1.27
N ASP A 34 8.15 -5.46 -1.25
CA ASP A 34 9.38 -4.81 -1.67
C ASP A 34 10.59 -5.28 -0.84
N GLY A 35 10.54 -5.14 0.49
CA GLY A 35 11.65 -5.56 1.33
C GLY A 35 11.87 -7.07 1.40
N ILE A 36 10.82 -7.90 1.33
CA ILE A 36 11.00 -9.36 1.30
C ILE A 36 11.53 -9.79 -0.07
N VAL A 37 10.88 -9.38 -1.15
CA VAL A 37 11.20 -9.90 -2.48
C VAL A 37 12.42 -9.21 -3.07
N LEU A 38 12.46 -7.88 -3.06
CA LEU A 38 13.55 -7.12 -3.69
C LEU A 38 14.77 -7.02 -2.78
N HIS A 39 14.59 -6.75 -1.47
CA HIS A 39 15.75 -6.64 -0.57
C HIS A 39 16.31 -7.99 -0.11
N GLN A 40 15.46 -8.95 0.24
CA GLN A 40 15.93 -10.17 0.91
C GLN A 40 16.04 -11.39 0.00
N LEU A 41 15.06 -11.65 -0.85
CA LEU A 41 15.06 -12.83 -1.73
C LEU A 41 15.92 -12.60 -2.98
N LEU A 42 15.70 -11.49 -3.67
CA LEU A 42 16.43 -11.14 -4.88
C LEU A 42 17.71 -10.37 -4.58
N GLN A 43 17.75 -9.68 -3.44
CA GLN A 43 18.88 -8.84 -3.02
C GLN A 43 19.30 -7.86 -4.13
N TRP A 44 18.31 -7.28 -4.81
CA TRP A 44 18.58 -6.31 -5.86
C TRP A 44 19.06 -4.99 -5.28
N HIS A 45 18.49 -4.58 -4.15
CA HIS A 45 18.89 -3.40 -3.41
C HIS A 45 18.55 -3.59 -1.94
N HIS A 46 19.22 -2.82 -1.10
CA HIS A 46 18.88 -2.63 0.30
C HIS A 46 18.72 -1.14 0.58
N MET A 47 18.11 -0.78 1.71
CA MET A 47 17.77 0.60 2.04
C MET A 47 18.89 1.63 1.82
N PHE A 48 20.14 1.26 2.10
CA PHE A 48 21.32 2.13 2.00
C PHE A 48 22.39 1.62 1.03
N SER A 49 22.02 0.74 0.10
CA SER A 49 22.95 0.09 -0.84
C SER A 49 23.69 1.07 -1.76
N SER A 50 23.12 2.24 -2.06
CA SER A 50 23.82 3.31 -2.81
C SER A 50 24.70 4.20 -1.92
N ILE A 51 24.51 4.17 -0.58
CA ILE A 51 25.34 4.93 0.37
C ILE A 51 26.57 4.13 0.78
N LYS A 52 26.39 2.83 1.05
CA LYS A 52 27.45 1.94 1.52
C LYS A 52 27.28 0.57 0.91
N THR A 53 28.37 0.07 0.30
CA THR A 53 28.40 -1.26 -0.30
C THR A 53 28.04 -2.34 0.72
N ASP A 54 27.13 -3.21 0.28
CA ASP A 54 26.72 -4.46 0.91
C ASP A 54 27.71 -5.62 0.68
N ALA A 55 28.82 -5.39 -0.03
CA ALA A 55 29.89 -6.39 -0.18
C ALA A 55 30.78 -6.56 1.07
N THR A 56 30.45 -5.87 2.16
CA THR A 56 31.18 -5.93 3.45
C THR A 56 30.23 -6.25 4.59
N VAL A 57 30.71 -6.92 5.63
CA VAL A 57 29.90 -7.25 6.83
C VAL A 57 29.31 -5.98 7.44
N ALA A 58 30.13 -4.94 7.63
CA ALA A 58 29.65 -3.67 8.19
C ALA A 58 28.69 -2.90 7.27
N GLY A 59 28.66 -3.21 5.97
CA GLY A 59 27.68 -2.69 5.02
C GLY A 59 26.37 -3.46 5.10
N LEU A 60 26.45 -4.79 5.16
CA LEU A 60 25.29 -5.67 5.37
C LEU A 60 24.61 -5.41 6.71
N GLU A 61 25.34 -5.17 7.80
CA GLU A 61 24.77 -4.83 9.11
C GLU A 61 23.96 -3.52 9.05
N LEU A 62 24.48 -2.50 8.36
CA LEU A 62 23.79 -1.23 8.16
C LEU A 62 22.51 -1.41 7.34
N ASN A 63 22.59 -2.14 6.24
CA ASN A 63 21.45 -2.43 5.37
C ASN A 63 20.42 -3.32 6.07
N THR A 64 20.85 -4.31 6.85
CA THR A 64 19.97 -5.16 7.67
C THR A 64 19.19 -4.31 8.70
N LEU A 65 19.84 -3.33 9.33
CA LEU A 65 19.17 -2.38 10.22
C LEU A 65 18.18 -1.51 9.44
N GLY A 66 18.59 -0.98 8.28
CA GLY A 66 17.73 -0.17 7.40
C GLY A 66 16.47 -0.91 6.97
N ASP A 67 16.63 -2.11 6.41
CA ASP A 67 15.54 -2.98 5.98
C ASP A 67 14.64 -3.39 7.16
N GLY A 68 15.23 -3.63 8.33
CA GLY A 68 14.47 -3.94 9.54
C GLY A 68 13.61 -2.75 10.02
N LEU A 69 14.13 -1.52 9.96
CA LEU A 69 13.37 -0.32 10.30
C LEU A 69 12.26 -0.04 9.26
N PHE A 70 12.56 -0.26 7.99
CA PHE A 70 11.59 -0.20 6.90
C PHE A 70 10.43 -1.18 7.13
N HIS A 71 10.73 -2.45 7.39
CA HIS A 71 9.72 -3.45 7.73
C HIS A 71 8.95 -3.15 9.02
N ALA A 72 9.59 -2.55 10.02
CA ALA A 72 8.90 -2.11 11.22
C ALA A 72 7.86 -1.02 10.90
N ALA A 73 8.17 -0.10 9.99
CA ALA A 73 7.20 0.89 9.50
C ALA A 73 6.04 0.23 8.74
N ASP A 74 6.33 -0.69 7.81
CA ASP A 74 5.32 -1.45 7.07
C ASP A 74 4.39 -2.25 8.00
N TRP A 75 4.98 -2.85 9.04
CA TRP A 75 4.26 -3.59 10.07
C TRP A 75 3.28 -2.67 10.82
N LEU A 76 3.73 -1.50 11.26
CA LEU A 76 2.89 -0.52 11.95
C LEU A 76 1.78 0.02 11.05
N ILE A 77 2.06 0.30 9.78
CA ILE A 77 1.06 0.73 8.79
C ILE A 77 0.02 -0.37 8.58
N THR A 78 0.47 -1.62 8.45
CA THR A 78 -0.42 -2.79 8.33
C THR A 78 -1.31 -2.95 9.56
N LEU A 79 -0.75 -2.83 10.77
CA LEU A 79 -1.52 -2.87 12.02
C LEU A 79 -2.56 -1.75 12.09
N ALA A 80 -2.20 -0.54 11.67
CA ALA A 80 -3.14 0.58 11.58
C ALA A 80 -4.28 0.27 10.59
N GLY A 81 -3.96 -0.32 9.44
CA GLY A 81 -4.94 -0.79 8.46
C GLY A 81 -5.89 -1.86 9.01
N ILE A 82 -5.36 -2.86 9.72
CA ILE A 82 -6.15 -3.90 10.40
C ILE A 82 -7.05 -3.28 11.47
N PHE A 83 -6.53 -2.33 12.25
CA PHE A 83 -7.32 -1.62 13.26
C PHE A 83 -8.46 -0.81 12.61
N CYS A 84 -8.18 -0.08 11.53
CA CYS A 84 -9.20 0.63 10.75
C CYS A 84 -10.24 -0.34 10.19
N LEU A 85 -9.82 -1.50 9.67
CA LEU A 85 -10.72 -2.54 9.18
C LEU A 85 -11.62 -3.06 10.30
N TRP A 86 -11.04 -3.37 11.46
CA TRP A 86 -11.77 -3.83 12.65
C TRP A 86 -12.82 -2.82 13.13
N ARG A 87 -12.53 -1.52 13.01
CA ARG A 87 -13.52 -0.46 13.31
C ARG A 87 -14.58 -0.35 12.22
N ALA A 88 -14.21 -0.52 10.96
CA ALA A 88 -15.14 -0.47 9.83
C ALA A 88 -16.16 -1.62 9.90
N VAL A 89 -15.74 -2.85 10.20
CA VAL A 89 -16.65 -4.02 10.24
C VAL A 89 -17.68 -3.96 11.37
N LYS A 90 -17.43 -3.17 12.42
CA LYS A 90 -18.37 -2.98 13.53
C LYS A 90 -19.45 -1.93 13.23
N ARG A 91 -19.35 -1.20 12.13
CA ARG A 91 -20.28 -0.12 11.77
C ARG A 91 -21.38 -0.65 10.87
N LYS A 92 -22.64 -0.36 11.25
CA LYS A 92 -23.83 -0.78 10.46
C LYS A 92 -24.00 0.00 9.16
N ASP A 93 -23.41 1.19 9.06
CA ASP A 93 -23.48 2.07 7.88
C ASP A 93 -22.38 1.79 6.85
N VAL A 94 -21.48 0.83 7.12
CA VAL A 94 -20.37 0.49 6.23
C VAL A 94 -20.66 -0.82 5.49
N PRO A 95 -20.83 -0.80 4.16
CA PRO A 95 -21.03 -2.04 3.40
C PRO A 95 -19.71 -2.84 3.35
N LEU A 96 -19.79 -4.14 3.64
CA LEU A 96 -18.64 -5.05 3.57
C LEU A 96 -18.46 -5.58 2.14
N SER A 97 -17.69 -4.83 1.35
CA SER A 97 -17.44 -5.16 -0.05
C SER A 97 -16.01 -5.61 -0.29
N THR A 98 -15.86 -6.83 -0.81
CA THR A 98 -14.58 -7.36 -1.28
C THR A 98 -14.00 -6.53 -2.42
N GLN A 99 -14.84 -6.03 -3.32
CA GLN A 99 -14.38 -5.21 -4.45
C GLN A 99 -13.83 -3.86 -3.97
N THR A 100 -14.52 -3.17 -3.05
CA THR A 100 -14.00 -1.94 -2.43
C THR A 100 -12.69 -2.23 -1.70
N LEU A 101 -12.63 -3.31 -0.91
CA LEU A 101 -11.43 -3.65 -0.13
C LEU A 101 -10.23 -3.94 -1.03
N LEU A 102 -10.37 -4.83 -2.03
CA LEU A 102 -9.29 -5.18 -2.95
C LEU A 102 -8.86 -3.98 -3.81
N GLY A 103 -9.81 -3.19 -4.30
CA GLY A 103 -9.49 -1.96 -5.03
C GLY A 103 -8.72 -0.95 -4.19
N SER A 104 -9.08 -0.83 -2.91
CA SER A 104 -8.37 0.05 -1.96
C SER A 104 -6.98 -0.47 -1.60
N ILE A 105 -6.79 -1.78 -1.49
CA ILE A 105 -5.47 -2.41 -1.34
C ILE A 105 -4.57 -2.10 -2.53
N LEU A 106 -5.08 -2.21 -3.77
CA LEU A 106 -4.31 -1.85 -4.97
C LEU A 106 -3.96 -0.35 -5.01
N ILE A 107 -4.88 0.52 -4.56
CA ILE A 107 -4.57 1.95 -4.38
C ILE A 107 -3.43 2.15 -3.38
N GLY A 108 -3.50 1.49 -2.22
CA GLY A 108 -2.45 1.56 -1.21
C GLY A 108 -1.09 1.09 -1.73
N ALA A 109 -1.07 -0.05 -2.42
CA ALA A 109 0.16 -0.57 -3.02
C ALA A 109 0.74 0.40 -4.07
N GLY A 110 -0.11 0.97 -4.92
CA GLY A 110 0.31 1.95 -5.91
C GLY A 110 0.87 3.24 -5.30
N ILE A 111 0.25 3.73 -4.22
CA ILE A 111 0.74 4.88 -3.45
C ILE A 111 2.11 4.58 -2.87
N PHE A 112 2.30 3.42 -2.24
CA PHE A 112 3.58 3.01 -1.69
C PHE A 112 4.67 3.04 -2.77
N ASN A 113 4.52 2.29 -3.86
CA ASN A 113 5.51 2.23 -4.94
C ASN A 113 5.83 3.61 -5.53
N PHE A 114 4.82 4.47 -5.69
CA PHE A 114 5.05 5.79 -6.25
C PHE A 114 5.86 6.69 -5.30
N PHE A 115 5.53 6.71 -4.01
CA PHE A 115 6.20 7.59 -3.06
C PHE A 115 7.58 7.08 -2.66
N GLU A 116 7.74 5.78 -2.43
CA GLU A 116 9.03 5.14 -2.21
C GLU A 116 9.94 5.46 -3.41
N GLY A 117 9.49 5.19 -4.64
CA GLY A 117 10.31 5.45 -5.81
C GLY A 117 10.66 6.92 -6.04
N ILE A 118 9.77 7.87 -5.73
CA ILE A 118 10.08 9.31 -5.86
C ILE A 118 11.05 9.76 -4.77
N ILE A 119 10.84 9.33 -3.52
CA ILE A 119 11.61 9.82 -2.39
C ILE A 119 12.96 9.13 -2.35
N ASP A 120 13.00 7.80 -2.33
CA ASP A 120 14.20 7.05 -2.01
C ASP A 120 15.08 6.81 -3.24
N HIS A 121 14.49 6.56 -4.41
CA HIS A 121 15.25 6.39 -5.66
C HIS A 121 15.64 7.70 -6.35
N GLN A 122 14.70 8.66 -6.48
CA GLN A 122 14.94 9.86 -7.27
C GLN A 122 15.47 11.04 -6.45
N PHE A 123 14.86 11.33 -5.29
CA PHE A 123 15.19 12.53 -4.52
C PHE A 123 16.38 12.30 -3.59
N LEU A 124 16.35 11.23 -2.80
CA LEU A 124 17.41 10.88 -1.86
C LEU A 124 18.51 10.04 -2.51
N GLY A 125 18.17 9.20 -3.48
CA GLY A 125 19.12 8.33 -4.19
C GLY A 125 19.83 7.34 -3.26
N ILE A 126 19.14 6.89 -2.20
CA ILE A 126 19.73 6.03 -1.16
C ILE A 126 19.81 4.56 -1.59
N HIS A 127 18.99 4.19 -2.57
CA HIS A 127 19.06 2.95 -3.34
C HIS A 127 18.37 3.16 -4.71
N HIS A 128 18.48 2.17 -5.59
CA HIS A 128 17.74 2.09 -6.86
C HIS A 128 17.07 0.72 -6.95
N VAL A 129 15.95 0.59 -7.64
CA VAL A 129 15.18 -0.68 -7.72
C VAL A 129 16.07 -1.85 -8.16
N LYS A 130 16.95 -1.59 -9.12
CA LYS A 130 17.97 -2.55 -9.53
C LYS A 130 19.22 -1.79 -9.98
N PRO A 131 20.26 -1.70 -9.13
CA PRO A 131 21.49 -1.00 -9.45
C PRO A 131 22.20 -1.58 -10.68
N GLY A 132 22.93 -0.71 -11.36
CA GLY A 132 23.77 -1.04 -12.51
C GLY A 132 23.19 -0.56 -13.83
N VAL A 133 23.44 -1.33 -14.91
CA VAL A 133 23.04 -0.89 -16.26
C VAL A 133 21.51 -0.81 -16.34
N ASN A 134 21.03 0.38 -16.69
CA ASN A 134 19.60 0.75 -16.80
C ASN A 134 18.86 0.97 -15.48
N GLU A 135 19.53 1.30 -14.36
CA GLU A 135 18.85 1.60 -13.08
C GLU A 135 17.70 2.60 -13.22
N LEU A 136 17.89 3.68 -14.00
CA LEU A 136 16.84 4.66 -14.28
C LEU A 136 15.60 4.03 -14.94
N ALA A 137 15.78 3.06 -15.83
CA ALA A 137 14.65 2.40 -16.48
C ALA A 137 13.86 1.52 -15.49
N TRP A 138 14.55 0.89 -14.54
CA TRP A 138 13.91 0.14 -13.47
C TRP A 138 13.14 1.05 -12.52
N ASP A 139 13.72 2.18 -12.12
CA ASP A 139 13.05 3.15 -11.25
C ASP A 139 11.79 3.74 -11.92
N LEU A 140 11.89 4.11 -13.20
CA LEU A 140 10.73 4.60 -13.97
C LEU A 140 9.66 3.51 -14.14
N GLY A 141 10.06 2.25 -14.33
CA GLY A 141 9.15 1.11 -14.39
C GLY A 141 8.40 0.90 -13.07
N PHE A 142 9.09 1.08 -11.94
CA PHE A 142 8.51 0.96 -10.62
C PHE A 142 7.50 2.08 -10.32
N LEU A 143 7.82 3.34 -10.69
CA LEU A 143 6.88 4.46 -10.62
C LEU A 143 5.64 4.23 -11.50
N ALA A 144 5.85 3.76 -12.74
CA ALA A 144 4.76 3.46 -13.67
C ALA A 144 3.86 2.34 -13.13
N LEU A 145 4.45 1.29 -12.54
CA LEU A 145 3.69 0.23 -11.88
C LEU A 145 2.85 0.78 -10.73
N GLY A 146 3.40 1.68 -9.91
CA GLY A 146 2.65 2.35 -8.84
C GLY A 146 1.41 3.08 -9.35
N VAL A 147 1.56 3.87 -10.42
CA VAL A 147 0.44 4.58 -11.07
C VAL A 147 -0.61 3.60 -11.62
N ILE A 148 -0.17 2.52 -12.28
CA ILE A 148 -1.06 1.49 -12.84
C ILE A 148 -1.87 0.81 -11.74
N LEU A 149 -1.22 0.37 -10.64
CA LEU A 149 -1.89 -0.26 -9.51
C LEU A 149 -2.94 0.69 -8.89
N ALA A 150 -2.58 1.95 -8.68
CA ALA A 150 -3.51 2.94 -8.13
C ALA A 150 -4.70 3.20 -9.06
N ALA A 151 -4.47 3.30 -10.37
CA ALA A 151 -5.54 3.50 -11.35
C ALA A 151 -6.49 2.28 -11.42
N LEU A 152 -5.95 1.06 -11.45
CA LEU A 152 -6.74 -0.17 -11.44
C LEU A 152 -7.58 -0.30 -10.16
N GLY A 153 -6.97 -0.03 -9.01
CA GLY A 153 -7.67 -0.03 -7.73
C GLY A 153 -8.82 0.99 -7.68
N TRP A 154 -8.58 2.20 -8.19
CA TRP A 154 -9.60 3.24 -8.33
C TRP A 154 -10.75 2.82 -9.25
N MET A 155 -10.45 2.19 -10.38
CA MET A 155 -11.47 1.65 -11.28
C MET A 155 -12.32 0.58 -10.60
N LEU A 156 -11.74 -0.29 -9.78
CA LEU A 156 -12.48 -1.29 -9.01
C LEU A 156 -13.41 -0.64 -7.98
N VAL A 157 -12.93 0.32 -7.19
CA VAL A 157 -13.75 1.03 -6.21
C VAL A 157 -14.91 1.79 -6.88
N LYS A 158 -14.68 2.39 -8.06
CA LYS A 158 -15.70 3.14 -8.80
C LYS A 158 -16.77 2.26 -9.44
N ARG A 159 -16.39 1.09 -9.97
CA ARG A 159 -17.29 0.19 -10.70
C ARG A 159 -18.23 -0.62 -9.82
N GLU A 160 -18.12 -0.48 -8.51
CA GLU A 160 -18.95 -1.25 -7.59
C GLU A 160 -20.42 -0.82 -7.69
N VAL A 161 -21.22 -1.75 -8.19
CA VAL A 161 -22.68 -1.66 -8.22
C VAL A 161 -23.18 -2.01 -6.81
N PRO A 162 -24.11 -1.24 -6.22
CA PRO A 162 -24.71 -1.59 -4.94
C PRO A 162 -25.24 -3.01 -4.99
N ALA A 163 -24.86 -3.86 -4.04
CA ALA A 163 -25.48 -5.18 -3.90
C ALA A 163 -27.00 -4.96 -3.78
N GLY A 164 -27.76 -5.50 -4.73
CA GLY A 164 -29.21 -5.48 -4.67
C GLY A 164 -29.66 -6.19 -3.40
N ASN A 165 -30.53 -5.51 -2.64
CA ASN A 165 -31.17 -6.02 -1.43
C ASN A 165 -31.98 -7.28 -1.70
#